data_AF-A0A7K8DA22-F1
#
_entry.id   AF-A0A7K8DA22-F1
#
_cell.length_a   1.000
_cell.length_b   1.000
_cell.length_c   1.000
_cell.angle_alpha   90.00
_cell.angle_beta   90.00
_cell.angle_gamma   90.00
#
_symmetry.space_group_name_H-M   'P 1'
#
loop_
_entity.id
_entity.type
_entity.pdbx_description
1 polymer ?
#
loop_
_entity_poly.entity_id
_entity_poly.type
_entity_poly.pdbx_seq_one_letter_code
_entity_poly.pdbx_strand_id
1 'polypeptide(L)' 'GKRLPPSVFLLPPPPEETSSPRPTLSLTCLVRGFYPDSIDVQWQKDQENLAPKAGNSGNSG' A
#
# COMPACT_ATOMS: atom_id res chain seq x y z
N GLY A 1 12.90 25.00 -3.79
CA GLY A 1 12.31 24.84 -2.45
C GLY A 1 12.94 23.66 -1.74
N LYS A 2 12.91 23.64 -0.40
CA LYS A 2 13.43 22.55 0.46
C LYS A 2 12.72 21.23 0.12
N ARG A 3 13.43 20.09 0.12
CA ARG A 3 12.85 18.74 0.00
C ARG A 3 13.14 17.96 1.28
N LEU A 4 12.17 17.17 1.73
CA LEU A 4 12.30 16.34 2.92
C LEU A 4 12.02 14.88 2.55
N PRO A 5 12.93 13.95 2.85
CA PRO A 5 12.70 12.53 2.58
C PRO A 5 11.60 11.98 3.50
N PRO A 6 10.76 11.04 3.02
CA PRO A 6 9.76 10.40 3.85
C PRO A 6 10.37 9.47 4.89
N SER A 7 9.76 9.45 6.07
CA SER A 7 9.86 8.32 6.98
C SER A 7 8.78 7.31 6.62
N VAL A 8 9.17 6.05 6.43
CA VAL A 8 8.27 4.97 5.98
C VAL A 8 8.25 3.86 7.02
N PHE A 9 7.05 3.44 7.41
CA PHE A 9 6.82 2.35 8.33
C PHE A 9 5.83 1.36 7.72
N LEU A 10 6.21 0.09 7.66
CA LEU A 10 5.31 -0.99 7.27
C LEU A 10 4.74 -1.63 8.53
N LEU A 11 3.45 -1.43 8.76
CA LEU A 11 2.76 -1.98 9.92
C LEU A 11 2.20 -3.37 9.58
N PRO A 12 2.35 -4.35 10.49
CA PRO A 12 1.81 -5.69 10.29
C PRO A 12 0.28 -5.71 10.36
N PRO A 13 -0.37 -6.80 9.92
CA PRO A 13 -1.80 -6.98 10.11
C PRO A 13 -2.15 -6.98 11.61
N PRO A 14 -3.31 -6.42 11.99
CA PRO A 14 -3.77 -6.47 13.37
C PRO A 14 -4.03 -7.92 13.83
N PRO A 15 -3.84 -8.24 15.13
CA PRO A 15 -3.99 -9.60 15.65
C PRO A 15 -5.34 -10.25 15.35
N GLU A 16 -6.41 -9.45 15.32
CA GLU A 16 -7.78 -9.88 15.04
C GLU A 16 -7.92 -10.48 13.63
N GLU A 17 -7.22 -9.92 12.64
CA GLU A 17 -7.21 -10.45 11.27
C GLU A 17 -6.47 -11.78 11.20
N THR A 18 -5.35 -11.91 11.92
CA THR A 18 -4.50 -13.11 11.90
C THR A 18 -5.11 -14.32 12.61
N SER A 19 -6.05 -14.09 13.53
CA SER A 19 -6.65 -15.14 14.35
C SER A 19 -7.82 -15.86 13.68
N SER A 20 -8.23 -15.39 12.49
CA SER A 20 -9.36 -15.97 11.75
C SER A 20 -8.96 -17.25 11.01
N PRO A 21 -9.85 -18.27 10.91
CA PRO A 21 -9.55 -19.52 10.21
C PRO A 21 -9.34 -19.35 8.69
N ARG A 22 -9.82 -18.24 8.12
CA ARG A 22 -9.54 -17.80 6.74
C ARG A 22 -9.24 -16.30 6.76
N PRO A 23 -8.02 -15.91 7.12
CA PRO A 23 -7.72 -14.51 7.39
C PRO A 23 -7.65 -13.73 6.08
N THR A 24 -8.31 -12.57 6.06
CA THR A 24 -7.98 -11.51 5.10
C THR A 24 -7.05 -10.57 5.84
N LEU A 25 -5.86 -10.33 5.28
CA LEU A 25 -4.80 -9.57 5.93
C LEU A 25 -4.61 -8.21 5.25
N SER A 26 -4.46 -7.19 6.08
CA SER A 26 -4.19 -5.81 5.67
C SER A 26 -2.76 -5.43 6.08
N LEU A 27 -1.97 -4.97 5.10
CA LEU A 27 -0.69 -4.30 5.37
C LEU A 27 -0.88 -2.79 5.27
N THR A 28 -0.35 -2.04 6.24
CA THR A 28 -0.45 -0.57 6.23
C THR A 28 0.93 0.05 6.01
N CYS A 29 1.07 0.86 4.95
CA CYS A 29 2.26 1.68 4.71
C CYS A 29 2.02 3.10 5.24
N LEU A 30 2.65 3.44 6.36
CA LEU A 30 2.59 4.78 6.95
C LEU A 30 3.77 5.62 6.45
N VAL A 31 3.48 6.67 5.69
CA VAL A 31 4.46 7.62 5.16
C VAL A 31 4.25 8.99 5.82
N ARG A 32 5.30 9.57 6.41
CA ARG A 32 5.22 10.88 7.09
C ARG A 32 6.49 11.72 6.96
N GLY A 33 6.34 13.03 7.15
CA GLY A 33 7.46 13.97 7.29
C GLY A 33 8.16 14.35 5.99
N PHE A 34 7.49 14.23 4.85
CA PHE A 34 8.07 14.52 3.53
C PHE A 34 7.54 15.81 2.92
N TYR A 35 8.29 16.33 1.95
CA TYR A 35 7.90 17.47 1.12
C TYR A 35 8.58 17.38 -0.26
N PRO A 36 7.88 17.67 -1.38
CA PRO A 36 6.45 18.04 -1.47
C PRO A 36 5.53 16.89 -1.04
N ASP A 37 4.23 17.19 -0.87
CA ASP A 37 3.22 16.22 -0.40
C ASP A 37 2.83 15.16 -1.45
N SER A 38 3.31 15.31 -2.69
CA SER A 38 3.10 14.35 -3.78
C SER A 38 4.07 13.17 -3.68
N ILE A 39 3.55 11.94 -3.59
CA ILE A 39 4.31 10.68 -3.51
C ILE A 39 3.56 9.55 -4.22
N ASP A 40 4.33 8.63 -4.84
CA ASP A 40 3.83 7.36 -5.36
C ASP A 40 4.21 6.20 -4.43
N VAL A 41 3.25 5.31 -4.14
CA VAL A 41 3.45 4.11 -3.32
C VAL A 41 3.13 2.88 -4.16
N GLN A 42 4.04 1.91 -4.17
CA GLN A 42 3.89 0.65 -4.91
C GLN A 42 4.11 -0.53 -3.97
N TRP A 43 3.32 -1.58 -4.15
CA TRP A 43 3.46 -2.83 -3.41
C TRP A 43 4.13 -3.88 -4.28
N GLN A 44 5.01 -4.65 -3.66
CA GLN A 44 5.67 -5.78 -4.27
C GLN A 44 5.46 -7.03 -3.42
N LYS A 45 5.31 -8.17 -4.10
CA LYS A 45 5.34 -9.48 -3.47
C LYS A 45 6.47 -10.26 -4.11
N ASP A 46 7.42 -10.75 -3.30
CA ASP A 46 8.55 -11.53 -3.78
C ASP A 46 9.34 -10.84 -4.91
N GLN A 47 9.52 -9.51 -4.79
CA GLN A 47 10.17 -8.63 -5.78
C GLN A 47 9.38 -8.43 -7.10
N GLU A 48 8.18 -9.00 -7.21
CA GLU A 48 7.26 -8.76 -8.32
C GLU A 48 6.29 -7.62 -7.98
N ASN A 49 6.15 -6.65 -8.89
CA ASN A 49 5.21 -5.55 -8.73
C ASN A 49 3.78 -6.08 -8.79
N LEU A 50 3.01 -5.80 -7.73
CA LEU A 50 1.58 -6.00 -7.77
C LEU A 50 0.99 -4.86 -8.60
N ALA A 51 0.77 -5.12 -9.90
CA ALA A 51 0.09 -4.16 -10.75
C ALA A 51 -1.22 -3.75 -10.04
N PRO A 52 -1.53 -2.45 -9.91
CA PRO A 52 -2.84 -2.04 -9.43
C PRO A 52 -3.86 -2.69 -10.35
N LYS A 53 -4.77 -3.52 -9.82
CA LYS A 53 -5.85 -4.10 -10.61
C LYS A 53 -6.55 -2.92 -11.28
N ALA A 54 -6.37 -2.78 -12.60
CA ALA A 54 -7.15 -1.84 -13.38
C ALA A 54 -8.62 -2.20 -13.11
N GLY A 55 -9.34 -1.28 -12.45
CA GLY A 55 -10.79 -1.40 -12.34
C GLY A 55 -11.35 -1.57 -13.75
N ASN A 56 -12.26 -2.53 -13.92
CA ASN A 56 -12.93 -2.83 -15.18
C ASN A 56 -13.40 -1.52 -15.87
N SER A 57 -12.76 -1.15 -16.97
CA SER A 57 -13.33 -0.21 -17.94
C SER A 57 -14.35 -0.97 -18.78
N GLY A 58 -15.56 -0.45 -18.85
CA GLY A 58 -16.76 -1.17 -19.27
C GLY A 58 -16.74 -1.67 -20.72
N ASN A 59 -17.49 -2.76 -20.93
CA ASN A 59 -18.03 -3.09 -22.24
C ASN A 59 -19.53 -2.71 -22.19
N SER A 60 -19.84 -1.47 -22.57
CA SER A 60 -21.20 -1.08 -22.91
C SER A 60 -21.44 -1.55 -24.35
N GLY A 61 -22.16 -2.66 -24.49
CA GLY A 61 -22.84 -3.05 -25.72
C GLY A 61 -24.34 -2.88 -25.55
#